data_AF-A0A6M2ACT0-F1
#
_entry.id   AF-A0A6M2ACT0-F1
#
_cell.length_a   1.000
_cell.length_b   1.000
_cell.length_c   1.000
_cell.angle_alpha   90.00
_cell.angle_beta   90.00
_cell.angle_gamma   90.00
#
_symmetry.space_group_name_H-M   'P 1'
#
loop_
_entity.id
_entity.type
_entity.pdbx_description
1 polymer ?
#
loop_
_entity_poly.entity_id
_entity_poly.type
_entity_poly.pdbx_seq_one_letter_code
_entity_poly.pdbx_strand_id
1 'polypeptide(L)'
;MVDIKEATISEFTDPKHQQKVEELVTIAKEQGYITYEEINEILPMSYDSADQIDQVLIFLSGLDIQILNQIEVEKQKERKKEAKELETLPKRPEGSSDDPVRMYLKEMGSVPLLSREEEVEISKRIEKAQLQVEKIIMRFRCSTREAISIDQYLITG
;
A
#
# COMPACT_ATOMS: atom_id res chain seq x y z
N MET A 1 21.27 -14.70 -39.77
CA MET A 1 20.17 -14.04 -39.04
C MET A 1 20.69 -12.69 -38.57
N VAL A 2 20.90 -11.84 -39.59
CA VAL A 2 20.87 -10.38 -39.65
C VAL A 2 21.74 -9.58 -38.65
N ASP A 3 23.01 -9.54 -39.03
CA ASP A 3 24.02 -8.49 -38.84
C ASP A 3 23.50 -7.08 -39.22
N ILE A 4 22.89 -6.36 -38.27
CA ILE A 4 22.54 -4.91 -38.41
C ILE A 4 23.23 -4.05 -37.34
N LYS A 5 23.88 -4.63 -36.31
CA LYS A 5 24.40 -3.87 -35.16
C LYS A 5 25.71 -3.12 -35.40
N GLU A 6 26.51 -3.50 -36.39
CA GLU A 6 27.80 -2.84 -36.66
C GLU A 6 27.75 -1.79 -37.79
N ALA A 7 26.70 -1.81 -38.63
CA ALA A 7 26.69 -1.05 -39.89
C ALA A 7 26.19 0.41 -39.78
N THR A 8 25.68 0.86 -38.62
CA THR A 8 25.24 2.25 -38.41
C THR A 8 26.13 3.05 -37.45
N ILE A 9 27.07 2.39 -36.76
CA ILE A 9 27.97 3.05 -35.81
C ILE A 9 29.13 3.76 -36.56
N SER A 10 29.38 3.42 -37.82
CA SER A 10 30.54 3.89 -38.58
C SER A 10 30.37 5.17 -39.40
N GLU A 11 29.17 5.77 -39.48
CA GLU A 11 28.97 6.91 -40.40
C GLU A 11 28.95 8.31 -39.76
N PHE A 12 28.90 8.48 -38.43
CA PHE A 12 28.67 9.83 -37.88
C PHE A 12 29.27 10.20 -36.52
N THR A 13 30.38 9.61 -36.03
CA THR A 13 30.94 10.09 -34.75
C THR A 13 32.44 9.81 -34.56
N ASP A 14 33.25 10.86 -34.38
CA ASP A 14 34.67 10.77 -33.99
C ASP A 14 34.91 9.84 -32.78
N PRO A 15 36.10 9.21 -32.63
CA PRO A 15 36.42 8.30 -31.53
C PRO A 15 36.30 8.93 -30.13
N LYS A 16 36.31 10.27 -30.03
CA LYS A 16 36.04 11.00 -28.78
C LYS A 16 34.55 11.05 -28.42
N HIS A 17 33.68 11.01 -29.41
CA HIS A 17 32.22 11.01 -29.22
C HIS A 17 31.72 9.66 -28.72
N GLN A 18 32.31 8.57 -29.20
CA GLN A 18 31.94 7.22 -28.79
C GLN A 18 32.17 7.00 -27.29
N GLN A 19 33.27 7.52 -26.73
CA GLN A 19 33.55 7.41 -25.29
C GLN A 19 32.53 8.16 -24.42
N LYS A 20 32.13 9.37 -24.82
CA LYS A 20 31.14 10.16 -24.07
C LYS A 20 29.73 9.58 -24.17
N VAL A 21 29.35 9.05 -25.34
CA VAL A 21 28.08 8.35 -25.52
C VAL A 21 28.05 7.06 -24.70
N GLU A 22 29.17 6.34 -24.61
CA GLU A 22 29.30 5.15 -23.77
C GLU A 22 29.21 5.46 -22.27
N GLU A 23 29.78 6.59 -21.84
CA GLU A 23 29.64 7.11 -20.47
C GLU A 23 28.18 7.48 -20.16
N LEU A 24 27.50 8.18 -21.07
CA LEU A 24 26.06 8.48 -20.99
C LEU A 24 25.21 7.21 -20.91
N VAL A 25 25.50 6.21 -21.73
CA VAL A 25 24.78 4.92 -21.72
C VAL A 25 25.02 4.17 -20.42
N THR A 26 26.21 4.27 -19.82
CA THR A 26 26.52 3.64 -18.53
C THR A 26 25.72 4.29 -17.40
N ILE A 27 25.72 5.62 -17.32
CA ILE A 27 24.93 6.39 -16.33
C ILE A 27 23.44 6.11 -16.51
N ALA A 28 22.96 6.12 -17.76
CA ALA A 28 21.57 5.86 -18.07
C ALA A 28 21.14 4.41 -17.76
N LYS A 29 22.02 3.43 -17.92
CA LYS A 29 21.76 2.04 -17.50
C LYS A 29 21.70 1.88 -15.99
N GLU A 30 22.50 2.63 -15.24
CA GLU A 30 22.49 2.59 -13.77
C GLU A 30 21.24 3.26 -13.19
N GLN A 31 20.83 4.40 -13.74
CA GLN A 31 19.72 5.20 -13.21
C GLN A 31 18.36 4.84 -13.82
N GLY A 32 18.34 4.27 -15.03
CA GLY A 32 17.11 3.95 -15.78
C GLY A 32 16.36 5.17 -16.29
N TYR A 33 16.91 6.38 -16.12
CA TYR A 33 16.43 7.63 -16.68
C TYR A 33 17.61 8.57 -16.91
N ILE A 34 17.46 9.52 -17.83
CA ILE A 34 18.44 10.58 -18.08
C ILE A 34 17.72 11.93 -18.16
N THR A 35 18.32 12.98 -17.61
CA THR A 35 17.75 14.32 -17.68
C THR A 35 18.29 15.13 -18.85
N TYR A 36 17.49 16.08 -19.34
CA TYR A 36 17.93 17.00 -20.39
C TYR A 36 19.13 17.86 -19.97
N GLU A 37 19.30 18.12 -18.68
CA GLU A 37 20.47 18.85 -18.16
C GLU A 37 21.72 18.00 -18.17
N GLU A 38 21.66 16.73 -17.77
CA GLU A 38 22.81 15.81 -17.85
C GLU A 38 23.25 15.58 -19.30
N ILE A 39 22.28 15.50 -20.22
CA ILE A 39 22.55 15.49 -21.67
C ILE A 39 23.28 16.79 -22.05
N ASN A 40 22.74 17.95 -21.66
CA ASN A 40 23.34 19.26 -21.98
C ASN A 40 24.64 19.57 -21.25
N GLU A 41 25.00 18.89 -20.16
CA GLU A 41 26.29 19.03 -19.46
C GLU A 41 27.39 18.14 -20.05
N ILE A 42 27.02 16.96 -20.56
CA ILE A 42 27.98 16.01 -21.14
C ILE A 42 28.18 16.25 -22.65
N LEU A 43 27.13 16.68 -23.37
CA LEU A 43 27.19 17.03 -24.79
C LEU A 43 27.68 18.44 -25.19
N PRO A 44 27.84 19.48 -24.32
CA PRO A 44 27.96 20.87 -24.77
C PRO A 44 29.29 21.15 -25.49
N MET A 45 30.24 20.22 -25.49
CA MET A 45 31.55 20.37 -26.13
C MET A 45 31.74 19.56 -27.43
N SER A 46 30.72 18.86 -27.93
CA SER A 46 30.90 17.95 -29.08
C SER A 46 29.91 18.11 -30.23
N TYR A 47 28.85 18.88 -30.06
CA TYR A 47 27.77 18.96 -31.06
C TYR A 47 27.42 20.41 -31.36
N ASP A 48 27.89 20.92 -32.50
CA ASP A 48 27.55 22.25 -33.00
C ASP A 48 26.26 22.28 -33.84
N SER A 49 25.68 21.10 -34.14
CA SER A 49 24.51 20.96 -35.03
C SER A 49 23.36 20.24 -34.34
N ALA A 50 22.16 20.83 -34.39
CA ALA A 50 20.94 20.27 -33.80
C ALA A 50 20.62 18.85 -34.33
N ASP A 51 20.92 18.57 -35.60
CA ASP A 51 20.72 17.24 -36.21
C ASP A 51 21.47 16.11 -35.51
N GLN A 52 22.65 16.39 -34.95
CA GLN A 52 23.46 15.37 -34.28
C GLN A 52 22.93 15.09 -32.86
N ILE A 53 22.35 16.11 -32.20
CA ILE A 53 21.69 15.97 -30.90
C ILE A 53 20.42 15.13 -31.06
N ASP A 54 19.63 15.37 -32.11
CA ASP A 54 18.43 14.59 -32.41
C ASP A 54 18.76 13.10 -32.67
N GLN A 55 19.87 12.81 -33.35
CA GLN A 55 20.33 11.43 -33.56
C GLN A 55 20.71 10.73 -32.24
N VAL A 56 21.37 11.44 -31.30
CA VAL A 56 21.70 10.91 -29.98
C VAL A 56 20.43 10.67 -29.14
N LEU A 57 19.44 11.56 -29.23
CA LEU A 57 18.14 11.39 -28.56
C LEU A 57 17.38 10.16 -29.10
N ILE A 58 17.39 9.94 -30.42
CA ILE A 58 16.80 8.76 -31.05
C ILE A 58 17.54 7.48 -30.61
N PHE A 59 18.88 7.52 -30.53
CA PHE A 59 19.68 6.39 -30.07
C PHE A 59 19.40 6.03 -28.61
N LEU A 60 19.31 7.03 -27.72
CA LEU A 60 18.95 6.83 -26.31
C LEU A 60 17.53 6.28 -26.15
N SER A 61 16.56 6.78 -26.93
CA SER A 61 15.20 6.23 -26.96
C SER A 61 15.15 4.80 -27.47
N GLY A 62 16.02 4.41 -28.42
CA GLY A 62 16.13 3.04 -28.93
C GLY A 62 16.73 2.05 -27.93
N LEU A 63 17.37 2.55 -26.86
CA LEU A 63 17.95 1.76 -25.78
C LEU A 63 17.02 1.65 -24.54
N ASP A 64 15.73 1.98 -24.67
CA ASP A 64 14.74 1.99 -23.58
C ASP A 64 15.09 2.94 -22.41
N ILE A 65 15.87 4.00 -22.66
CA ILE A 65 16.22 5.00 -21.64
C ILE A 65 15.16 6.11 -21.65
N GLN A 66 14.49 6.31 -20.53
CA GLN A 66 13.44 7.31 -20.39
C GLN A 66 14.07 8.69 -20.13
N ILE A 67 13.89 9.60 -21.08
CA ILE A 67 14.35 10.99 -20.94
C ILE A 67 13.28 11.74 -20.14
N LEU A 68 13.64 12.19 -18.94
CA LEU A 68 12.72 12.83 -18.02
C LEU A 68 13.16 14.27 -17.77
N ASN A 69 12.21 15.20 -17.71
CA ASN A 69 12.46 16.54 -17.18
C ASN A 69 12.59 16.48 -15.65
N GLN A 70 13.33 17.41 -15.03
CA GLN A 70 13.47 17.49 -13.56
C GLN A 70 12.12 17.41 -12.82
N ILE A 71 11.08 18.02 -13.40
CA ILE A 71 9.69 18.04 -12.88
C ILE A 71 9.07 16.63 -12.85
N GLU A 72 9.44 15.76 -13.80
CA GLU A 72 8.96 14.37 -13.85
C GLU A 72 9.80 13.45 -12.95
N VAL A 73 11.10 13.75 -12.78
CA VAL A 73 11.96 13.07 -11.80
C VAL A 73 11.48 13.33 -10.36
N GLU A 74 11.03 14.54 -10.04
CA GLU A 74 10.41 14.85 -8.75
C GLU A 74 9.10 14.11 -8.53
N LYS A 75 8.19 14.08 -9.51
CA LYS A 75 6.94 13.30 -9.43
C LYS A 75 7.16 11.81 -9.28
N GLN A 76 8.18 11.25 -9.93
CA GLN A 76 8.52 9.83 -9.83
C GLN A 76 9.20 9.51 -8.48
N LYS A 77 10.00 10.45 -7.95
CA LYS A 77 10.55 10.37 -6.59
C LYS A 77 9.48 10.52 -5.51
N GLU A 78 8.48 11.37 -5.68
CA GLU A 78 7.32 11.49 -4.78
C GLU A 78 6.52 10.20 -4.74
N ARG A 79 6.15 9.63 -5.91
CA ARG A 79 5.44 8.34 -5.95
C ARG A 79 6.24 7.19 -5.34
N LYS A 80 7.56 7.14 -5.56
CA LYS A 80 8.43 6.15 -4.92
C LYS A 80 8.63 6.41 -3.43
N LYS A 81 8.63 7.67 -2.98
CA LYS A 81 8.66 8.02 -1.55
C LYS A 81 7.36 7.66 -0.85
N GLU A 82 6.21 7.96 -1.43
CA GLU A 82 4.90 7.59 -0.87
C GLU A 82 4.74 6.07 -0.75
N ALA A 83 5.16 5.31 -1.76
CA ALA A 83 5.15 3.85 -1.72
C ALA A 83 6.12 3.27 -0.67
N LYS A 84 7.29 3.89 -0.51
CA LYS A 84 8.31 3.45 0.46
C LYS A 84 7.96 3.89 1.89
N GLU A 85 7.31 5.04 2.08
CA GLU A 85 6.85 5.54 3.37
C GLU A 85 5.67 4.75 3.92
N LEU A 86 4.82 4.18 3.05
CA LEU A 86 3.80 3.21 3.44
C LEU A 86 4.39 1.89 3.96
N GLU A 87 5.57 1.49 3.46
CA GLU A 87 6.23 0.23 3.80
C GLU A 87 7.28 0.40 4.93
N THR A 88 7.81 1.61 5.10
CA THR A 88 8.78 1.99 6.16
C THR A 88 8.15 2.82 7.28
N LEU A 89 6.85 2.69 7.52
CA LEU A 89 6.33 2.91 8.87
C LEU A 89 6.72 1.66 9.68
N PRO A 90 7.81 1.66 10.46
CA PRO A 90 7.91 0.69 11.52
C PRO A 90 6.63 0.85 12.34
N LYS A 91 5.90 -0.25 12.56
CA LYS A 91 5.00 -0.41 13.69
C LYS A 91 5.75 0.12 14.91
N ARG A 92 5.58 1.41 15.23
CA ARG A 92 6.13 2.01 16.42
C ARG A 92 5.59 1.14 17.56
N PRO A 93 6.44 0.52 18.39
CA PRO A 93 5.93 -0.19 19.54
C PRO A 93 5.18 0.84 20.38
N GLU A 94 3.90 0.52 20.59
CA GLU A 94 3.03 1.01 21.64
C GLU A 94 3.61 2.15 22.49
N GLY A 95 3.32 3.39 22.06
CA GLY A 95 3.56 4.56 22.89
C GLY A 95 2.61 4.54 24.09
N SER A 96 3.17 4.32 25.28
CA SER A 96 2.59 4.45 26.62
C SER A 96 1.16 3.93 26.82
N SER A 97 1.09 2.69 27.28
CA SER A 97 -0.11 1.97 27.73
C SER A 97 -0.69 2.43 29.08
N ASP A 98 -0.58 3.71 29.45
CA ASP A 98 -1.02 4.20 30.78
C ASP A 98 -2.36 4.94 30.78
N ASP A 99 -2.98 5.18 29.61
CA ASP A 99 -4.31 5.79 29.57
C ASP A 99 -5.41 4.70 29.51
N PRO A 100 -6.16 4.46 30.61
CA PRO A 100 -7.23 3.46 30.65
C PRO A 100 -8.34 3.76 29.64
N VAL A 101 -8.54 5.02 29.27
CA VAL A 101 -9.52 5.41 28.25
C VAL A 101 -9.05 4.96 26.88
N ARG A 102 -7.77 5.21 26.56
CA ARG A 102 -7.17 4.78 25.30
C ARG A 102 -7.11 3.26 25.17
N MET A 103 -6.90 2.56 26.28
CA MET A 103 -6.99 1.09 26.36
C MET A 103 -8.41 0.61 26.02
N TYR A 104 -9.43 1.17 26.67
CA TYR A 104 -10.83 0.83 26.43
C TYR A 104 -11.27 1.12 24.99
N LEU A 105 -10.90 2.27 24.42
CA LEU A 105 -11.24 2.62 23.04
C LEU A 105 -10.55 1.70 22.02
N LYS A 106 -9.30 1.30 22.28
CA LYS A 106 -8.59 0.32 21.44
C LYS A 106 -9.27 -1.04 21.49
N GLU A 107 -9.70 -1.47 22.68
CA GLU A 107 -10.38 -2.76 22.87
C GLU A 107 -11.79 -2.77 22.28
N MET A 108 -12.57 -1.70 22.50
CA MET A 108 -13.88 -1.52 21.87
C MET A 108 -13.79 -1.46 20.34
N GLY A 109 -12.79 -0.76 19.80
CA GLY A 109 -12.56 -0.65 18.35
C GLY A 109 -12.03 -1.93 17.70
N SER A 110 -11.58 -2.91 18.49
CA SER A 110 -11.16 -4.22 17.99
C SER A 110 -12.34 -5.13 17.63
N VAL A 111 -13.54 -4.84 18.15
CA VAL A 111 -14.74 -5.64 17.90
C VAL A 111 -15.53 -5.00 16.75
N PRO A 112 -15.82 -5.72 15.66
CA PRO A 112 -16.60 -5.18 14.56
C PRO A 112 -18.05 -4.90 14.99
N LEU A 113 -18.65 -3.89 14.35
CA LEU A 113 -20.08 -3.60 14.53
C LEU A 113 -20.93 -4.74 13.97
N LEU A 114 -22.00 -5.06 14.68
CA LEU A 114 -22.97 -6.07 14.27
C LEU A 114 -23.87 -5.52 13.17
N SER A 115 -24.19 -6.37 12.19
CA SER A 115 -25.27 -6.14 11.25
C SER A 115 -26.63 -6.45 11.89
N ARG A 116 -27.70 -5.90 11.31
CA ARG A 116 -29.08 -6.13 11.78
C ARG A 116 -29.44 -7.63 11.85
N GLU A 117 -28.92 -8.44 10.94
CA GLU A 117 -29.18 -9.88 10.91
C GLU A 117 -28.50 -10.60 12.08
N GLU A 118 -27.25 -10.24 12.38
CA GLU A 118 -26.49 -10.78 13.50
C GLU A 118 -27.09 -10.38 14.85
N GLU A 119 -27.59 -9.14 14.99
CA GLU A 119 -28.31 -8.70 16.20
C GLU A 119 -29.55 -9.56 16.46
N VAL A 120 -30.30 -9.89 15.41
CA VAL A 120 -31.49 -10.74 15.52
C VAL A 120 -31.11 -12.18 15.87
N GLU A 121 -30.03 -12.70 15.30
CA GLU A 121 -29.54 -14.04 15.64
C GLU A 121 -29.10 -14.14 17.11
N ILE A 122 -28.33 -13.16 17.59
CA ILE A 122 -27.90 -13.08 18.99
C ILE A 122 -29.12 -13.00 19.90
N SER A 123 -30.10 -12.17 19.56
CA SER A 123 -31.34 -12.02 20.34
C SER A 123 -32.09 -13.34 20.46
N LYS A 124 -32.30 -14.06 19.35
CA LYS A 124 -32.94 -15.38 19.34
C LYS A 124 -32.15 -16.41 20.15
N ARG A 125 -30.82 -16.36 20.10
CA ARG A 125 -29.95 -17.25 20.87
C ARG A 125 -30.09 -17.00 22.37
N ILE A 126 -30.14 -15.74 22.80
CA ILE A 126 -30.35 -15.35 24.19
C ILE A 126 -31.72 -15.83 24.67
N GLU A 127 -32.78 -15.58 23.90
CA GLU A 127 -34.14 -16.03 24.23
C GLU A 127 -34.22 -17.55 24.38
N LYS A 128 -33.63 -18.31 23.44
CA LYS A 128 -33.57 -19.76 23.52
C LYS A 128 -32.82 -20.25 24.76
N ALA A 129 -31.72 -19.58 25.12
CA ALA A 129 -30.95 -19.91 26.32
C ALA A 129 -31.77 -19.63 27.60
N GLN A 130 -32.49 -18.51 27.66
CA GLN A 130 -33.38 -18.18 28.79
C GLN A 130 -34.47 -19.23 28.96
N LEU A 131 -35.16 -19.61 27.88
CA LEU A 131 -36.17 -20.67 27.90
C LEU A 131 -35.60 -22.02 28.34
N GLN A 132 -34.35 -22.34 27.97
CA GLN A 132 -33.69 -23.55 28.43
C GLN A 132 -33.39 -23.52 29.93
N VAL A 133 -32.87 -22.40 30.43
CA VAL A 133 -32.60 -22.19 31.86
C VAL A 133 -33.90 -22.29 32.65
N GLU A 134 -34.97 -21.64 32.21
CA GLU A 134 -36.29 -21.73 32.84
C GLU A 134 -36.79 -23.17 32.92
N LYS A 135 -36.72 -23.93 31.81
CA LYS A 135 -37.10 -25.36 31.79
C LYS A 135 -36.24 -26.22 32.71
N ILE A 136 -34.96 -25.91 32.87
CA ILE A 136 -34.09 -26.61 33.81
C ILE A 136 -34.52 -26.28 35.24
N ILE A 137 -34.74 -25.00 35.56
CA ILE A 137 -35.14 -24.54 36.89
C ILE A 137 -36.48 -25.13 37.30
N MET A 138 -37.47 -25.12 36.40
CA MET A 138 -38.81 -25.65 36.64
C MET A 138 -38.86 -27.18 36.82
N ARG A 139 -37.81 -27.91 36.43
CA ARG A 139 -37.72 -29.36 36.71
C ARG A 139 -37.39 -29.65 38.17
N PHE A 140 -36.81 -28.70 38.90
CA PHE A 140 -36.54 -28.89 40.32
C PHE A 140 -37.83 -28.77 41.14
N ARG A 141 -38.02 -29.71 42.08
CA ARG A 141 -39.21 -29.79 42.93
C ARG A 141 -39.38 -28.60 43.89
N CYS A 142 -38.29 -27.93 44.24
CA CYS A 142 -38.33 -26.72 45.06
C CYS A 142 -38.93 -25.54 44.27
N SER A 143 -38.55 -25.38 42.99
CA SER A 143 -39.05 -24.30 42.13
C SER A 143 -40.55 -24.36 41.93
N THR A 144 -41.12 -25.55 41.70
CA THR A 144 -42.57 -25.70 41.54
C THR A 144 -43.34 -25.45 42.83
N ARG A 145 -42.76 -25.83 43.98
CA ARG A 145 -43.36 -25.54 45.29
C ARG A 145 -43.40 -24.04 45.58
N GLU A 146 -42.31 -23.32 45.30
CA GLU A 146 -42.27 -21.86 45.45
C GLU A 146 -43.16 -21.15 44.42
N ALA A 147 -43.27 -21.67 43.20
CA ALA A 147 -44.23 -21.13 42.22
C ALA A 147 -45.68 -21.23 42.73
N ILE A 148 -46.05 -22.35 43.34
CA ILE A 148 -47.38 -22.54 43.94
C ILE A 148 -47.56 -21.64 45.18
N SER A 149 -46.53 -21.46 46.01
CA SER A 149 -46.63 -20.58 47.18
C SER A 149 -46.86 -19.12 46.78
N ILE A 150 -46.19 -18.65 45.73
CA ILE A 150 -46.38 -17.32 45.15
C ILE A 150 -47.78 -17.20 44.55
N ASP A 151 -48.25 -18.20 43.81
CA ASP A 151 -49.59 -18.20 43.22
C ASP A 151 -50.68 -18.11 44.30
N GLN A 152 -50.55 -18.90 45.37
CA GLN A 152 -51.45 -18.81 46.53
C GLN A 152 -51.40 -17.46 47.23
N TYR A 153 -50.21 -16.85 47.36
CA TYR A 153 -50.07 -15.51 47.93
C TYR A 153 -50.83 -14.47 47.08
N LEU A 154 -50.65 -14.50 45.75
CA LEU A 154 -51.32 -13.56 44.84
C LEU A 154 -52.84 -13.73 44.80
N ILE A 155 -53.34 -14.96 44.95
CA ILE A 155 -54.79 -15.24 45.01
C ILE A 155 -55.39 -14.78 46.34
N THR A 156 -54.64 -14.88 47.43
CA THR A 156 -55.15 -14.58 48.78
C THR A 156 -55.02 -13.09 49.15
N GLY A 157 -54.11 -12.36 48.48
CA GLY A 157 -53.89 -10.92 48.68
C GLY A 157 -52.68 -10.64 49.57
#